data_AF-A0A951GSK2-F1
#
_entry.id   AF-A0A951GSK2-F1
#
_cell.length_a   1.000
_cell.length_b   1.000
_cell.length_c   1.000
_cell.angle_alpha   90.00
_cell.angle_beta   90.00
_cell.angle_gamma   90.00
#
_symmetry.space_group_name_H-M   'P 1'
#
loop_
_entity.id
_entity.type
_entity.pdbx_description
1 polymer ?
#
loop_
_entity_poly.entity_id
_entity_poly.type
_entity_poly.pdbx_seq_one_letter_code
_entity_poly.pdbx_strand_id
1 'polypeptide(L)' 'MTDQDVIELAAILVNEHGHAALEIAKRRKAQHAHEPLGDGFLLWGRIVDATARLLRIHPTHSAYVN' A
#
# COMPACT_ATOMS: atom_id res chain seq x y z
N MET A 1 -13.66 -8.31 -1.97
CA MET A 1 -12.19 -8.35 -2.07
C MET A 1 -11.64 -8.95 -0.78
N THR A 2 -10.88 -10.04 -0.90
CA THR A 2 -10.37 -10.83 0.23
C THR A 2 -9.15 -10.15 0.87
N ASP A 3 -8.71 -10.63 2.03
CA ASP A 3 -7.45 -10.16 2.64
C ASP A 3 -6.22 -10.52 1.80
N GLN A 4 -6.25 -11.67 1.10
CA GLN A 4 -5.19 -12.08 0.20
C GLN A 4 -5.03 -11.09 -0.96
N ASP A 5 -6.14 -10.68 -1.58
CA ASP A 5 -6.13 -9.68 -2.65
C ASP A 5 -5.55 -8.33 -2.19
N VAL A 6 -5.82 -7.92 -0.95
CA VAL A 6 -5.24 -6.69 -0.36
C VAL A 6 -3.72 -6.81 -0.27
N ILE A 7 -3.23 -7.95 0.21
CA ILE A 7 -1.81 -8.21 0.39
C ILE A 7 -1.11 -8.24 -0.97
N GLU A 8 -1.71 -8.89 -1.97
CA GLU A 8 -1.15 -8.94 -3.33
C GLU A 8 -1.07 -7.55 -3.96
N LEU A 9 -2.14 -6.74 -3.84
CA LEU A 9 -2.12 -5.35 -4.32
C LEU A 9 -1.05 -4.51 -3.59
N ALA A 10 -0.90 -4.68 -2.27
CA ALA A 10 0.13 -3.99 -1.51
C ALA A 10 1.55 -4.45 -1.93
N ALA A 11 1.74 -5.74 -2.20
CA ALA A 11 3.01 -6.28 -2.67
C ALA A 11 3.38 -5.75 -4.07
N ILE A 12 2.42 -5.68 -4.99
CA ILE A 12 2.61 -5.05 -6.31
C ILE A 12 3.02 -3.59 -6.13
N LEU A 13 2.32 -2.83 -5.28
CA LEU A 13 2.63 -1.43 -5.04
C LEU A 13 4.04 -1.22 -4.47
N VAL A 14 4.46 -2.07 -3.52
CA VAL A 14 5.81 -2.06 -2.95
C VAL A 14 6.86 -2.43 -4.00
N ASN A 15 6.58 -3.41 -4.85
CA ASN A 15 7.49 -3.81 -5.92
C ASN A 15 7.67 -2.69 -6.97
N GLU A 16 6.60 -1.99 -7.33
CA GLU A 16 6.64 -0.91 -8.34
C GLU A 16 7.25 0.39 -7.82
N HIS A 17 7.03 0.73 -6.55
CA HIS A 17 7.37 2.05 -6.01
C HIS A 17 8.34 2.03 -4.82
N GLY A 18 8.75 0.86 -4.35
CA GLY A 18 9.64 0.69 -3.20
C GLY A 18 9.14 1.45 -1.97
N HIS A 19 10.02 2.26 -1.38
CA HIS A 19 9.70 3.05 -0.18
C HIS A 19 8.59 4.10 -0.42
N ALA A 20 8.34 4.52 -1.66
CA ALA A 20 7.28 5.48 -1.97
C ALA A 20 5.87 4.86 -1.96
N ALA A 21 5.76 3.52 -1.98
CA ALA A 21 4.48 2.80 -2.04
C ALA A 21 3.51 3.22 -0.92
N LEU A 22 4.01 3.40 0.31
CA LEU A 22 3.18 3.78 1.44
C LEU A 22 2.56 5.17 1.27
N GLU A 23 3.34 6.14 0.79
CA GLU A 23 2.84 7.49 0.55
C GLU A 23 1.85 7.53 -0.62
N ILE A 24 2.07 6.71 -1.65
CA ILE A 24 1.12 6.55 -2.76
C ILE A 24 -0.21 5.96 -2.24
N ALA A 25 -0.18 4.91 -1.43
CA ALA A 25 -1.38 4.32 -0.83
C ALA A 25 -2.13 5.32 0.05
N LYS A 26 -1.42 6.11 0.87
CA LYS A 26 -2.02 7.18 1.69
C LYS A 26 -2.67 8.26 0.83
N ARG A 27 -2.00 8.68 -0.26
CA ARG A 27 -2.54 9.68 -1.19
C ARG A 27 -3.82 9.18 -1.86
N ARG A 28 -3.85 7.92 -2.27
CA ARG A 28 -5.05 7.26 -2.83
C ARG A 28 -6.17 7.19 -1.81
N LYS A 29 -5.90 6.81 -0.56
CA LYS A 29 -6.89 6.87 0.54
C LYS A 29 -7.46 8.29 0.71
N ALA A 30 -6.60 9.31 0.67
CA ALA A 30 -7.02 10.71 0.82
C ALA A 30 -7.94 11.19 -0.32
N GLN A 31 -7.82 10.64 -1.54
CA GLN A 31 -8.75 10.94 -2.64
C GLN A 31 -10.19 10.53 -2.32
N HIS A 32 -10.38 9.51 -1.47
CA HIS A 32 -11.68 9.05 -1.00
C HIS A 32 -12.11 9.68 0.34
N ALA A 33 -11.39 10.68 0.86
CA ALA A 33 -11.66 11.25 2.19
C ALA A 33 -13.04 11.92 2.33
N HIS A 34 -13.68 12.28 1.21
CA HIS A 34 -15.04 12.81 1.19
C HIS A 34 -16.10 11.76 1.57
N GLU A 35 -15.78 10.47 1.48
CA GLU A 35 -16.63 9.34 1.84
C GLU A 35 -15.88 8.37 2.77
N PRO A 36 -15.71 8.71 4.07
CA PRO A 36 -14.88 7.93 5.00
C PRO A 36 -15.45 6.54 5.32
N LEU A 37 -16.70 6.25 4.96
CA LEU A 37 -17.34 4.94 5.06
C LEU A 37 -17.49 4.26 3.69
N GLY A 38 -17.08 4.92 2.61
CA GLY A 38 -17.15 4.38 1.27
C GLY A 38 -16.15 3.24 1.06
N ASP A 39 -16.51 2.30 0.21
CA ASP A 39 -15.68 1.11 -0.09
C ASP A 39 -14.25 1.49 -0.50
N GLY A 40 -14.09 2.57 -1.27
CA GLY A 40 -12.78 3.07 -1.68
C GLY A 40 -11.91 3.53 -0.51
N PHE A 41 -12.48 4.25 0.46
CA PHE A 41 -11.73 4.71 1.64
C PHE A 41 -11.32 3.54 2.53
N LEU A 42 -12.22 2.58 2.76
CA LEU A 42 -11.97 1.39 3.57
C LEU A 42 -10.94 0.47 2.92
N LEU A 43 -11.08 0.25 1.61
CA LEU A 43 -10.14 -0.53 0.81
C LEU A 43 -8.72 0.05 0.86
N TRP A 44 -8.57 1.33 0.54
CA TRP A 44 -7.26 1.98 0.57
C TRP A 44 -6.70 2.07 2.00
N GLY A 45 -7.56 2.11 3.02
CA GLY A 45 -7.15 1.92 4.41
C GLY A 45 -6.44 0.59 4.65
N ARG A 46 -7.06 -0.52 4.21
CA ARG A 46 -6.47 -1.87 4.33
C ARG A 46 -5.17 -2.00 3.52
N ILE A 47 -5.10 -1.42 2.33
CA ILE A 47 -3.89 -1.42 1.49
C ILE A 47 -2.76 -0.62 2.17
N VAL A 48 -3.04 0.53 2.79
CA VAL A 48 -2.05 1.30 3.56
C VAL A 48 -1.47 0.45 4.70
N ASP A 49 -2.31 -0.24 5.45
CA ASP A 49 -1.87 -1.08 6.57
C ASP A 49 -1.02 -2.27 6.09
N ALA A 50 -1.44 -2.94 5.01
CA ALA A 50 -0.68 -4.03 4.41
C ALA A 50 0.68 -3.55 3.85
N THR A 51 0.70 -2.40 3.16
CA THR A 51 1.93 -1.79 2.62
C THR A 51 2.91 -1.44 3.73
N ALA A 52 2.43 -0.86 4.84
CA ALA A 52 3.27 -0.54 6.00
C ALA A 52 3.84 -1.79 6.69
N ARG A 53 3.09 -2.90 6.71
CA ARG A 53 3.57 -4.20 7.22
C ARG A 53 4.64 -4.79 6.31
N LEU A 54 4.41 -4.78 4.99
CA LEU A 54 5.36 -5.31 4.02
C LEU A 54 6.70 -4.57 4.06
N LEU A 55 6.69 -3.24 4.09
CA LEU A 55 7.92 -2.43 4.19
C LEU A 55 8.70 -2.64 5.50
N ARG A 56 8.02 -3.09 6.57
CA ARG A 56 8.65 -3.40 7.85
C ARG A 56 9.33 -4.78 7.84
N ILE A 57 8.71 -5.75 7.18
CA ILE A 57 9.20 -7.14 7.08
C ILE A 57 10.28 -7.25 5.98
N HIS A 58 10.10 -6.48 4.91
CA HIS A 58 11.03 -6.35 3.81
C HIS A 58 11.50 -4.89 3.74
N PRO A 59 12.45 -4.47 4.61
CA PRO A 59 13.25 -3.30 4.28
C PRO A 59 13.94 -3.68 2.96
N THR A 60 13.51 -3.08 1.85
CA THR A 60 14.04 -3.41 0.53
C THR A 60 15.56 -3.42 0.61
N HIS A 61 16.15 -4.58 0.30
CA HIS A 61 17.56 -4.69 -0.01
C HIS A 61 17.86 -3.55 -0.98
N SER A 62 18.74 -2.66 -0.55
CA SER A 62 19.35 -1.63 -1.40
C SER A 62 19.73 -2.32 -2.70
N ALA A 63 19.04 -1.98 -3.79
CA ALA A 63 19.43 -2.42 -5.11
C ALA A 63 20.84 -1.89 -5.34
N TYR A 64 21.83 -2.78 -5.22
CA TYR A 64 23.14 -2.59 -5.81
C TYR A 64 22.89 -2.40 -7.31
N VAL A 65 22.95 -1.16 -7.75
CA VAL A 65 23.11 -0.83 -9.16
C VAL A 65 24.59 -0.45 -9.33
N ASN A 66 25.22 -1.24 -10.18
CA ASN A 66 26.63 -1.27 -10.59
C ASN A 66 27.24 0.09 -10.88
#